data_AF-A0A1H2CNJ3-F1
#
_entry.id   AF-A0A1H2CNJ3-F1
#
_cell.length_a   1.000
_cell.length_b   1.000
_cell.length_c   1.000
_cell.angle_alpha   90.00
_cell.angle_beta   90.00
_cell.angle_gamma   90.00
#
_symmetry.space_group_name_H-M   'P 1'
#
loop_
_entity.id
_entity.type
_entity.pdbx_description
1 polymer ?
#
loop_
_entity_poly.entity_id
_entity_poly.type
_entity_poly.pdbx_seq_one_letter_code
_entity_poly.pdbx_strand_id
1 'polypeptide(L)'
;MTARPRRWLILALAPLVTAAMLLAPASPASAAPGDETENPAPASETKSDGLMSTLMESTNRRFVSAKAAVAASTKNQKKLNVDIKAAEARRDVLIPEVNSIARQQYLTGNLSTLTFLLDSSSSDDFLSKAVSLEEINTLHDRKLNELNEVIDEVTTKKAALDAELKNEQQQLSVLKKQKESAEKQLDLVGASTGINQTVNQGLVDSKSAEAKAAPRNSSGGFSAEGCTEDDPTTGGCITKRTLNMYKETKKAGFNLFVGCHRTGGPFEHPKGRACDWSLQKSGFSSASLSDTKKMKYGNNLTAFLVRNADELGIYYVIWYKQIWFPASGWKSYHGVSDHTDHVHVSML
;
A
#
# COMPACT_ATOMS: atom_id res chain seq x y z
N MET A 1 39.47 52.36 4.62
CA MET A 1 39.06 52.89 5.95
C MET A 1 37.56 53.12 5.87
N THR A 2 36.65 52.53 6.63
CA THR A 2 36.67 51.81 7.91
C THR A 2 35.57 50.73 7.89
N ALA A 3 35.85 49.61 8.56
CA ALA A 3 34.97 48.47 8.74
C ALA A 3 34.08 48.62 10.00
N ARG A 4 32.91 47.95 10.03
CA ARG A 4 32.64 46.82 10.94
C ARG A 4 31.22 46.18 10.74
N PRO A 5 31.00 44.94 11.22
CA PRO A 5 30.01 43.98 10.71
C PRO A 5 29.00 43.45 11.77
N ARG A 6 28.02 42.63 11.32
CA ARG A 6 27.34 41.52 12.06
C ARG A 6 26.39 40.80 11.08
N ARG A 7 26.65 39.55 10.64
CA ARG A 7 26.37 38.20 11.20
C ARG A 7 24.87 37.83 11.24
N TRP A 8 24.62 36.50 11.25
CA TRP A 8 23.35 35.72 11.30
C TRP A 8 22.84 35.32 9.90
N LEU A 9 22.53 34.07 9.53
CA LEU A 9 22.51 32.73 10.12
C LEU A 9 22.43 31.74 8.93
N ILE A 10 23.30 30.72 8.86
CA ILE A 10 23.08 29.53 8.01
C ILE A 10 22.90 28.36 8.97
N LEU A 11 21.66 27.89 9.10
CA LEU A 11 21.32 26.66 9.79
C LEU A 11 21.27 25.53 8.75
N ALA A 12 22.28 24.68 8.78
CA ALA A 12 22.26 23.37 8.16
C ALA A 12 21.34 22.45 8.98
N LEU A 13 20.25 21.96 8.38
CA LEU A 13 19.45 20.87 8.95
C LEU A 13 20.06 19.52 8.51
N ALA A 14 20.74 18.86 9.45
CA ALA A 14 21.01 17.43 9.39
C ALA A 14 19.87 16.67 10.10
N PRO A 15 19.42 15.51 9.60
CA PRO A 15 18.43 14.69 10.28
C PRO A 15 19.06 13.92 11.46
N LEU A 16 18.52 14.17 12.65
CA LEU A 16 18.77 13.41 13.89
C LEU A 16 18.19 11.99 13.76
N VAL A 17 19.07 11.00 13.68
CA VAL A 17 18.76 9.59 13.97
C VAL A 17 19.15 9.34 15.43
N THR A 18 18.17 9.35 16.33
CA THR A 18 18.37 8.87 17.71
C THR A 18 18.29 7.35 17.73
N ALA A 19 19.45 6.70 17.72
CA ALA A 19 19.59 5.31 18.13
C ALA A 19 19.79 5.27 19.67
N ALA A 20 18.75 4.91 20.41
CA ALA A 20 18.86 4.62 21.83
C ALA A 20 19.28 3.15 22.01
N MET A 21 20.48 2.97 22.56
CA MET A 21 21.03 1.70 23.04
C MET A 21 20.20 1.15 24.21
N LEU A 22 19.99 -0.17 24.23
CA LEU A 22 19.80 -0.94 25.46
C LEU A 22 21.06 -1.79 25.67
N LEU A 23 21.93 -1.28 26.53
CA LEU A 23 23.00 -2.02 27.19
C LEU A 23 22.37 -2.84 28.32
N ALA A 24 22.44 -4.18 28.22
CA ALA A 24 22.17 -5.06 29.36
C ALA A 24 23.49 -5.42 30.06
N PRO A 25 23.58 -5.36 31.39
CA PRO A 25 24.75 -5.83 32.12
C PRO A 25 24.80 -7.36 32.12
N ALA A 26 25.95 -7.91 31.74
CA ALA A 26 26.28 -9.32 31.94
C ALA A 26 26.25 -9.64 33.44
N SER A 27 25.42 -10.60 33.84
CA SER A 27 25.51 -11.27 35.14
C SER A 27 26.19 -12.63 34.93
N PRO A 28 27.04 -13.09 35.87
CA PRO A 28 27.89 -14.25 35.69
C PRO A 28 27.09 -15.57 35.70
N ALA A 29 27.59 -16.53 34.95
CA ALA A 29 27.13 -17.92 34.97
C ALA A 29 27.43 -18.56 36.34
N SER A 30 26.38 -19.03 37.02
CA SER A 30 26.50 -20.02 38.09
C SER A 30 25.96 -21.34 37.57
N ALA A 31 26.87 -22.30 37.37
CA ALA A 31 26.55 -23.71 37.29
C ALA A 31 26.31 -24.24 38.72
N ALA A 32 25.22 -24.97 38.92
CA ALA A 32 25.05 -25.88 40.04
C ALA A 32 24.39 -27.17 39.50
N PRO A 33 24.88 -28.36 39.87
CA PRO A 33 24.40 -29.64 39.38
C PRO A 33 23.22 -30.13 40.25
N GLY A 34 22.30 -30.92 39.67
CA GLY A 34 21.33 -31.63 40.50
C GLY A 34 20.08 -32.15 39.77
N ASP A 35 20.20 -33.41 39.38
CA ASP A 35 19.18 -34.46 39.29
C ASP A 35 18.04 -34.44 38.26
N GLU A 36 18.04 -35.56 37.56
CA GLU A 36 17.11 -36.04 36.55
C GLU A 36 15.79 -36.49 37.20
N THR A 37 14.67 -35.99 36.68
CA THR A 37 13.45 -36.81 36.55
C THR A 37 12.87 -36.55 35.17
N GLU A 38 12.85 -37.62 34.37
CA GLU A 38 12.46 -37.65 32.97
C GLU A 38 11.01 -37.17 32.78
N ASN A 39 10.83 -36.16 31.95
CA ASN A 39 9.58 -35.85 31.27
C ASN A 39 9.98 -35.43 29.85
N PRO A 40 9.60 -36.16 28.79
CA PRO A 40 10.03 -35.79 27.44
C PRO A 40 9.27 -34.54 27.01
N ALA A 41 9.93 -33.38 27.16
CA ALA A 41 9.50 -32.14 26.54
C ALA A 41 9.46 -32.32 25.01
N PRO A 42 8.44 -31.79 24.30
CA PRO A 42 8.43 -31.83 22.85
C PRO A 42 9.62 -31.03 22.31
N ALA A 43 10.20 -31.55 21.23
CA ALA A 43 11.36 -31.01 20.55
C ALA A 43 11.37 -29.48 20.51
N SER A 44 12.50 -28.89 20.89
CA SER A 44 12.74 -27.46 20.79
C SER A 44 12.62 -27.01 19.33
N GLU A 45 11.45 -26.54 18.92
CA GLU A 45 11.30 -25.76 17.70
C GLU A 45 12.08 -24.45 17.89
N THR A 46 13.19 -24.36 17.19
CA THR A 46 14.23 -23.36 17.39
C THR A 46 13.74 -21.94 17.04
N LYS A 47 14.20 -20.95 17.81
CA LYS A 47 13.97 -19.50 17.62
C LYS A 47 14.22 -19.00 16.17
N SER A 48 14.93 -19.76 15.35
CA SER A 48 15.14 -19.55 13.91
C SER A 48 13.84 -19.53 13.10
N ASP A 49 12.88 -20.40 13.43
CA ASP A 49 11.70 -20.65 12.59
C ASP A 49 10.65 -19.54 12.81
N GLY A 50 10.54 -19.08 14.06
CA GLY A 50 9.81 -17.87 14.41
C GLY A 50 10.37 -16.62 13.72
N LEU A 51 11.69 -16.45 13.71
CA LEU A 51 12.33 -15.31 13.03
C LEU A 51 12.06 -15.32 11.51
N MET A 52 12.15 -16.49 10.87
CA MET A 52 11.85 -16.61 9.44
C MET A 52 10.38 -16.31 9.14
N SER A 53 9.44 -16.80 9.97
CA SER A 53 8.01 -16.53 9.79
C SER A 53 7.67 -15.04 9.92
N THR A 54 8.27 -14.33 10.89
CA THR A 54 8.07 -12.89 11.08
C THR A 54 8.69 -12.07 9.95
N LEU A 55 9.84 -12.48 9.42
CA LEU A 55 10.46 -11.86 8.25
C LEU A 55 9.59 -12.00 7.00
N MET A 56 9.02 -13.19 6.77
CA MET A 56 8.11 -13.43 5.65
C MET A 56 6.81 -12.62 5.78
N GLU A 57 6.23 -12.55 6.99
CA GLU A 57 5.04 -11.76 7.27
C GLU A 57 5.30 -10.28 7.00
N SER A 58 6.39 -9.73 7.54
CA SER A 58 6.77 -8.33 7.32
C SER A 58 7.05 -8.02 5.85
N THR A 59 7.65 -8.96 5.11
CA THR A 59 7.92 -8.81 3.67
C THR A 59 6.63 -8.75 2.87
N ASN A 60 5.68 -9.64 3.13
CA ASN A 60 4.38 -9.64 2.45
C ASN A 60 3.54 -8.40 2.80
N ARG A 61 3.54 -7.94 4.06
CA ARG A 61 2.90 -6.67 4.44
C ARG A 61 3.47 -5.48 3.67
N ARG A 62 4.80 -5.40 3.57
CA ARG A 62 5.49 -4.34 2.82
C ARG A 62 5.16 -4.42 1.33
N PHE A 63 5.10 -5.61 0.76
CA PHE A 63 4.73 -5.82 -0.64
C PHE A 63 3.31 -5.32 -0.93
N VAL A 64 2.32 -5.72 -0.12
CA VAL A 64 0.93 -5.28 -0.27
C VAL A 64 0.80 -3.77 -0.09
N SER A 65 1.51 -3.20 0.88
CA SER A 65 1.51 -1.74 1.12
C SER A 65 2.16 -0.97 -0.05
N ALA A 66 3.28 -1.46 -0.58
CA ALA A 66 3.95 -0.85 -1.73
C ALA A 66 3.08 -0.92 -2.99
N LYS A 67 2.37 -2.04 -3.21
CA LYS A 67 1.41 -2.19 -4.32
C LYS A 67 0.27 -1.17 -4.20
N ALA A 68 -0.29 -1.01 -2.99
CA ALA A 68 -1.34 -0.02 -2.74
C ALA A 68 -0.84 1.42 -2.93
N ALA A 69 0.39 1.72 -2.49
CA ALA A 69 1.03 3.01 -2.67
C ALA A 69 1.23 3.35 -4.16
N VAL A 70 1.68 2.38 -4.98
CA VAL A 70 1.80 2.57 -6.44
C VAL A 70 0.43 2.86 -7.06
N ALA A 71 -0.61 2.09 -6.70
CA ALA A 71 -1.96 2.33 -7.23
C ALA A 71 -2.51 3.72 -6.87
N ALA A 72 -2.28 4.16 -5.62
CA ALA A 72 -2.64 5.50 -5.17
C ALA A 72 -1.85 6.59 -5.92
N SER A 73 -0.53 6.38 -6.09
CA SER A 73 0.36 7.26 -6.84
C SER A 73 -0.12 7.44 -8.27
N THR A 74 -0.36 6.35 -9.00
CA THR A 74 -0.89 6.39 -10.37
C THR A 74 -2.21 7.18 -10.46
N LYS A 75 -3.10 7.06 -9.47
CA LYS A 75 -4.35 7.83 -9.42
C LYS A 75 -4.09 9.32 -9.20
N ASN A 76 -3.19 9.67 -8.29
CA ASN A 76 -2.80 11.06 -8.01
C ASN A 76 -2.13 11.71 -9.22
N GLN A 77 -1.24 10.99 -9.91
CA GLN A 77 -0.61 11.46 -11.14
C GLN A 77 -1.64 11.78 -12.23
N LYS A 78 -2.67 10.94 -12.40
CA LYS A 78 -3.77 11.23 -13.35
C LYS A 78 -4.50 12.52 -13.00
N LYS A 79 -4.80 12.72 -11.71
CA LYS A 79 -5.45 13.96 -11.23
C LYS A 79 -4.57 15.19 -11.47
N LEU A 80 -3.30 15.12 -11.07
CA LEU A 80 -2.34 16.21 -11.25
C LEU A 80 -2.18 16.57 -12.73
N ASN A 81 -2.13 15.59 -13.63
CA ASN A 81 -2.05 15.85 -15.07
C ASN A 81 -3.28 16.59 -15.62
N VAL A 82 -4.49 16.25 -15.15
CA VAL A 82 -5.71 16.98 -15.52
C VAL A 82 -5.65 18.42 -15.00
N ASP A 83 -5.27 18.58 -13.74
CA ASP A 83 -5.19 19.87 -13.07
C ASP A 83 -4.11 20.79 -13.68
N ILE A 84 -2.96 20.23 -14.07
CA ILE A 84 -1.88 20.95 -14.77
C ILE A 84 -2.40 21.43 -16.13
N LYS A 85 -3.04 20.56 -16.93
CA LYS A 85 -3.58 20.95 -18.24
C LYS A 85 -4.61 22.08 -18.13
N ALA A 86 -5.48 22.02 -17.12
CA ALA A 86 -6.46 23.08 -16.88
C ALA A 86 -5.80 24.41 -16.49
N ALA A 87 -4.76 24.37 -15.65
CA ALA A 87 -4.00 25.57 -15.27
C ALA A 87 -3.18 26.13 -16.45
N GLU A 88 -2.56 25.26 -17.26
CA GLU A 88 -1.84 25.67 -18.49
C GLU A 88 -2.78 26.33 -19.50
N ALA A 89 -3.99 25.79 -19.70
CA ALA A 89 -4.99 26.40 -20.57
C ALA A 89 -5.39 27.82 -20.08
N ARG A 90 -5.58 28.01 -18.77
CA ARG A 90 -5.85 29.34 -18.19
C ARG A 90 -4.68 30.31 -18.39
N ARG A 91 -3.45 29.83 -18.15
CA ARG A 91 -2.22 30.61 -18.38
C ARG A 91 -2.14 31.08 -19.83
N ASP A 92 -2.39 30.19 -20.77
CA ASP A 92 -2.25 30.47 -22.20
C ASP A 92 -3.29 31.48 -22.71
N VAL A 93 -4.43 31.62 -22.02
CA VAL A 93 -5.42 32.69 -22.24
C VAL A 93 -4.96 34.01 -21.61
N LEU A 94 -4.39 34.00 -20.40
CA LEU A 94 -3.98 35.21 -19.67
C LEU A 94 -2.70 35.87 -20.22
N ILE A 95 -1.76 35.09 -20.74
CA ILE A 95 -0.51 35.60 -21.33
C ILE A 95 -0.76 36.67 -22.41
N PRO A 96 -1.58 36.44 -23.46
CA PRO A 96 -1.82 37.46 -24.48
C PRO A 96 -2.55 38.70 -23.93
N GLU A 97 -3.46 38.53 -22.98
CA GLU A 97 -4.15 39.66 -22.31
C GLU A 97 -3.14 40.56 -21.59
N VAL A 98 -2.27 39.98 -20.75
CA VAL A 98 -1.23 40.70 -20.03
C VAL A 98 -0.20 41.33 -20.97
N ASN A 99 0.20 40.63 -22.03
CA ASN A 99 1.11 41.20 -23.05
C ASN A 99 0.50 42.40 -23.75
N SER A 100 -0.82 42.40 -23.99
CA SER A 100 -1.50 43.54 -24.59
C SER A 100 -1.48 44.76 -23.66
N ILE A 101 -1.71 44.55 -22.36
CA ILE A 101 -1.65 45.59 -21.32
C ILE A 101 -0.23 46.19 -21.26
N ALA A 102 0.79 45.33 -21.19
CA ALA A 102 2.19 45.75 -21.15
C ALA A 102 2.59 46.56 -22.41
N ARG A 103 2.12 46.12 -23.59
CA ARG A 103 2.36 46.83 -24.86
C ARG A 103 1.70 48.21 -24.90
N GLN A 104 0.45 48.32 -24.44
CA GLN A 104 -0.24 49.61 -24.39
C GLN A 104 0.50 50.58 -23.46
N GLN A 105 0.81 50.15 -22.25
CA GLN A 105 1.58 50.96 -21.29
C GLN A 105 2.93 51.43 -21.86
N TYR A 106 3.63 50.56 -22.59
CA TYR A 106 4.89 50.90 -23.25
C TYR A 106 4.72 51.95 -24.35
N LEU A 107 3.66 51.86 -25.17
CA LEU A 107 3.42 52.78 -26.28
C LEU A 107 2.90 54.14 -25.82
N THR A 108 2.01 54.17 -24.82
CA THR A 108 1.41 55.42 -24.33
C THR A 108 2.34 56.15 -23.36
N GLY A 109 3.12 55.42 -22.57
CA GLY A 109 4.01 55.98 -21.55
C GLY A 109 3.28 56.81 -20.48
N ASN A 110 4.03 57.24 -19.46
CA ASN A 110 3.48 58.04 -18.34
C ASN A 110 3.05 59.46 -18.73
N LEU A 111 3.55 59.99 -19.84
CA LEU A 111 3.18 61.34 -20.30
C LEU A 111 1.76 61.39 -20.87
N SER A 112 1.31 60.32 -21.55
CA SER A 112 -0.03 60.28 -22.16
C SER A 112 -1.17 60.21 -21.16
N THR A 113 -0.96 59.59 -19.99
CA THR A 113 -1.99 59.52 -18.92
C THR A 113 -2.18 60.87 -18.24
N LEU A 114 -1.09 61.61 -18.01
CA LEU A 114 -1.13 62.99 -17.55
C LEU A 114 -1.80 63.90 -18.58
N THR A 115 -1.50 63.74 -19.88
CA THR A 115 -2.17 64.51 -20.94
C THR A 115 -3.67 64.20 -21.01
N PHE A 116 -4.08 62.94 -20.88
CA PHE A 116 -5.51 62.56 -20.86
C PHE A 116 -6.29 63.20 -19.71
N LEU A 117 -5.68 63.28 -18.52
CA LEU A 117 -6.23 63.97 -17.36
C LEU A 117 -6.28 65.49 -17.53
N LEU A 118 -5.22 66.08 -18.10
CA LEU A 118 -5.11 67.53 -18.34
C LEU A 118 -6.01 68.03 -19.47
N ASP A 119 -6.40 67.16 -20.40
CA ASP A 119 -7.40 67.42 -21.45
C ASP A 119 -8.84 67.41 -20.90
N SER A 120 -9.03 67.77 -19.62
CA SER A 120 -10.34 67.84 -18.98
C SER A 120 -10.96 69.23 -19.17
N SER A 121 -12.25 69.26 -19.43
CA SER A 121 -13.01 70.49 -19.69
C SER A 121 -13.59 71.14 -18.42
N SER A 122 -13.62 70.39 -17.32
CA SER A 122 -14.12 70.83 -15.99
C SER A 122 -13.54 69.97 -14.86
N SER A 123 -13.76 70.38 -13.62
CA SER A 123 -13.36 69.61 -12.42
C SER A 123 -14.04 68.24 -12.33
N ASP A 124 -15.31 68.14 -12.72
CA ASP A 124 -16.08 66.89 -12.67
C ASP A 124 -15.63 65.90 -13.76
N ASP A 125 -15.27 66.41 -14.93
CA ASP A 125 -14.68 65.63 -16.04
C ASP A 125 -13.30 65.09 -15.65
N PHE A 126 -12.46 65.91 -15.01
CA PHE A 126 -11.18 65.46 -14.45
C PHE A 126 -11.35 64.30 -13.46
N LEU A 127 -12.27 64.43 -12.50
CA LEU A 127 -12.54 63.39 -11.50
C LEU A 127 -13.06 62.10 -12.16
N SER A 128 -13.95 62.21 -13.16
CA SER A 128 -14.48 61.05 -13.89
C SER A 128 -13.39 60.31 -14.66
N LYS A 129 -12.49 61.04 -15.33
CA LYS A 129 -11.31 60.47 -16.01
C LYS A 129 -10.33 59.82 -15.03
N ALA A 130 -10.11 60.42 -13.86
CA ALA A 130 -9.26 59.86 -12.82
C ALA A 130 -9.81 58.55 -12.24
N VAL A 131 -11.12 58.49 -11.94
CA VAL A 131 -11.79 57.25 -11.49
C VAL A 131 -11.71 56.15 -12.54
N SER A 132 -11.91 56.50 -13.82
CA SER A 132 -11.82 55.53 -14.93
C SER A 132 -10.41 54.94 -15.08
N LEU A 133 -9.37 55.77 -14.93
CA LEU A 133 -7.98 55.30 -14.93
C LEU A 133 -7.67 54.37 -13.76
N GLU A 134 -8.18 54.69 -12.57
CA GLU A 134 -8.01 53.85 -11.38
C GLU A 134 -8.70 52.49 -11.55
N GLU A 135 -9.91 52.46 -12.12
CA GLU A 135 -10.61 51.22 -12.42
C GLU A 135 -9.83 50.36 -13.43
N ILE A 136 -9.31 50.96 -14.49
CA ILE A 136 -8.46 50.27 -15.48
C ILE A 136 -7.19 49.70 -14.83
N ASN A 137 -6.51 50.47 -13.98
CA ASN A 137 -5.31 50.01 -13.28
C ASN A 137 -5.64 48.84 -12.33
N THR A 138 -6.74 48.93 -11.58
CA THR A 138 -7.21 47.85 -10.71
C THR A 138 -7.50 46.57 -11.50
N LEU A 139 -8.06 46.69 -12.72
CA LEU A 139 -8.29 45.55 -13.61
C LEU A 139 -6.99 44.95 -14.13
N HIS A 140 -6.02 45.79 -14.52
CA HIS A 140 -4.70 45.34 -14.96
C HIS A 140 -3.94 44.60 -13.85
N ASP A 141 -3.92 45.15 -12.63
CA ASP A 141 -3.29 44.54 -11.46
C ASP A 141 -3.93 43.18 -11.15
N ARG A 142 -5.27 43.09 -11.23
CA ARG A 142 -5.97 41.83 -11.05
C ARG A 142 -5.54 40.78 -12.07
N LYS A 143 -5.42 41.14 -13.35
CA LYS A 143 -5.01 40.23 -14.42
C LYS A 143 -3.55 39.78 -14.29
N LEU A 144 -2.66 40.67 -13.88
CA LEU A 144 -1.28 40.34 -13.56
C LEU A 144 -1.19 39.36 -12.38
N ASN A 145 -1.95 39.63 -11.31
CA ASN A 145 -2.02 38.74 -10.16
C ASN A 145 -2.58 37.37 -10.53
N GLU A 146 -3.67 37.33 -11.32
CA GLU A 146 -4.26 36.08 -11.81
C GLU A 146 -3.26 35.27 -12.65
N LEU A 147 -2.49 35.92 -13.53
CA LEU A 147 -1.45 35.24 -14.30
C LEU A 147 -0.35 34.68 -13.40
N ASN A 148 0.13 35.47 -12.43
CA ASN A 148 1.17 35.02 -11.49
C ASN A 148 0.68 33.82 -10.66
N GLU A 149 -0.55 33.88 -10.13
CA GLU A 149 -1.17 32.77 -9.40
C GLU A 149 -1.27 31.51 -10.25
N VAL A 150 -1.68 31.62 -11.52
CA VAL A 150 -1.77 30.46 -12.42
C VAL A 150 -0.38 29.90 -12.77
N ILE A 151 0.64 30.75 -12.95
CA ILE A 151 2.03 30.31 -13.17
C ILE A 151 2.56 29.55 -11.95
N ASP A 152 2.32 30.07 -10.75
CA ASP A 152 2.69 29.43 -9.48
C ASP A 152 1.95 28.11 -9.29
N GLU A 153 0.66 28.07 -9.64
CA GLU A 153 -0.15 26.85 -9.62
C GLU A 153 0.42 25.77 -10.55
N VAL A 154 0.73 26.13 -11.81
CA VAL A 154 1.34 25.19 -12.78
C VAL A 154 2.68 24.68 -12.25
N THR A 155 3.53 25.57 -11.75
CA THR A 155 4.87 25.22 -11.24
C THR A 155 4.78 24.28 -10.04
N THR A 156 3.92 24.61 -9.09
CA THR A 156 3.71 23.81 -7.87
C THR A 156 3.13 22.43 -8.20
N LYS A 157 2.15 22.35 -9.10
CA LYS A 157 1.54 21.06 -9.50
C LYS A 157 2.50 20.19 -10.30
N LYS A 158 3.35 20.77 -11.15
CA LYS A 158 4.42 20.03 -11.85
C LYS A 158 5.45 19.48 -10.87
N ALA A 159 5.90 20.29 -9.91
CA ALA A 159 6.80 19.82 -8.86
C ALA A 159 6.18 18.69 -8.01
N ALA A 160 4.88 18.78 -7.71
CA ALA A 160 4.15 17.71 -7.02
C ALA A 160 4.06 16.42 -7.86
N LEU A 161 3.83 16.53 -9.17
CA LEU A 161 3.83 15.39 -10.09
C LEU A 161 5.20 14.71 -10.16
N ASP A 162 6.28 15.49 -10.25
CA ASP A 162 7.65 14.96 -10.27
C ASP A 162 8.02 14.25 -8.96
N ALA A 163 7.60 14.82 -7.83
CA ALA A 163 7.78 14.19 -6.52
C ALA A 163 7.01 12.86 -6.42
N GLU A 164 5.79 12.80 -6.95
CA GLU A 164 4.96 11.60 -6.99
C GLU A 164 5.60 10.51 -7.87
N LEU A 165 6.12 10.86 -9.05
CA LEU A 165 6.85 9.95 -9.93
C LEU A 165 8.11 9.37 -9.26
N LYS A 166 8.85 10.21 -8.52
CA LYS A 166 10.03 9.76 -7.78
C LYS A 166 9.66 8.78 -6.67
N ASN A 167 8.57 9.02 -5.95
CA ASN A 167 8.07 8.09 -4.93
C ASN A 167 7.63 6.77 -5.56
N GLU A 168 6.86 6.81 -6.65
CA GLU A 168 6.41 5.62 -7.37
C GLU A 168 7.60 4.74 -7.83
N GLN A 169 8.64 5.36 -8.39
CA GLN A 169 9.86 4.65 -8.78
C GLN A 169 10.53 3.94 -7.59
N GLN A 170 10.57 4.57 -6.41
CA GLN A 170 11.09 3.94 -5.20
C GLN A 170 10.23 2.74 -4.79
N GLN A 171 8.89 2.85 -4.80
CA GLN A 171 8.00 1.73 -4.49
C GLN A 171 8.11 0.58 -5.50
N LEU A 172 8.20 0.88 -6.79
CA LEU A 172 8.42 -0.12 -7.84
C LEU A 172 9.76 -0.85 -7.66
N SER A 173 10.81 -0.15 -7.22
CA SER A 173 12.10 -0.79 -6.92
C SER A 173 12.00 -1.77 -5.75
N VAL A 174 11.19 -1.45 -4.72
CA VAL A 174 10.90 -2.35 -3.59
C VAL A 174 10.13 -3.58 -4.09
N LEU A 175 9.07 -3.39 -4.88
CA LEU A 175 8.29 -4.49 -5.46
C LEU A 175 9.16 -5.41 -6.32
N LYS A 176 10.04 -4.86 -7.17
CA LYS A 176 10.95 -5.63 -8.02
C LYS A 176 11.93 -6.45 -7.19
N LYS A 177 12.62 -5.83 -6.22
CA LYS A 177 13.57 -6.54 -5.34
C LYS A 177 12.90 -7.63 -4.52
N GLN A 178 11.68 -7.40 -4.04
CA GLN A 178 10.92 -8.39 -3.30
C GLN A 178 10.52 -9.57 -4.19
N LYS A 179 10.10 -9.31 -5.43
CA LYS A 179 9.83 -10.36 -6.42
C LYS A 179 11.08 -11.18 -6.77
N GLU A 180 12.22 -10.53 -7.02
CA GLU A 180 13.48 -11.22 -7.33
C GLU A 180 14.02 -12.04 -6.14
N SER A 181 13.92 -11.50 -4.92
CA SER A 181 14.28 -12.24 -3.70
C SER A 181 13.38 -13.45 -3.50
N ALA A 182 12.09 -13.29 -3.80
CA ALA A 182 11.11 -14.36 -3.75
C ALA A 182 11.42 -15.50 -4.74
N GLU A 183 11.74 -15.15 -6.00
CA GLU A 183 12.13 -16.05 -7.09
C GLU A 183 13.44 -16.79 -6.78
N LYS A 184 14.46 -16.10 -6.25
CA LYS A 184 15.70 -16.78 -5.83
C LYS A 184 15.48 -17.78 -4.69
N GLN A 185 14.57 -17.48 -3.77
CA GLN A 185 14.16 -18.41 -2.71
C GLN A 185 13.26 -19.53 -3.22
N LEU A 186 12.66 -19.43 -4.42
CA LEU A 186 11.97 -20.55 -5.07
C LEU A 186 12.98 -21.55 -5.64
N ASP A 187 14.04 -21.06 -6.29
CA ASP A 187 15.06 -21.92 -6.89
C ASP A 187 15.87 -22.70 -5.83
N LEU A 188 16.12 -22.08 -4.67
CA LEU A 188 16.90 -22.67 -3.58
C LEU A 188 16.16 -23.76 -2.78
N VAL A 189 14.83 -23.88 -2.90
CA VAL A 189 13.99 -24.85 -2.15
C VAL A 189 13.47 -25.97 -3.07
N GLY A 190 14.06 -26.13 -4.26
CA GLY A 190 13.74 -27.26 -5.14
C GLY A 190 12.55 -26.98 -6.05
N ALA A 191 12.79 -26.12 -7.03
CA ALA A 191 12.00 -26.06 -8.25
C ALA A 191 12.13 -27.39 -9.03
N SER A 192 11.37 -28.43 -8.67
CA SER A 192 11.09 -29.60 -9.55
C SER A 192 10.22 -30.68 -8.89
N THR A 193 9.09 -30.36 -8.26
CA THR A 193 8.03 -31.37 -8.07
C THR A 193 6.64 -30.74 -8.13
N GLY A 194 6.23 -30.48 -9.38
CA GLY A 194 4.89 -30.75 -9.89
C GLY A 194 3.69 -30.11 -9.19
N ILE A 195 3.32 -28.90 -9.61
CA ILE A 195 1.90 -28.43 -9.57
C ILE A 195 1.48 -27.62 -10.80
N ASN A 196 2.40 -27.12 -11.65
CA ASN A 196 1.98 -26.46 -12.90
C ASN A 196 1.16 -27.40 -13.83
N GLN A 197 1.16 -28.71 -13.57
CA GLN A 197 0.42 -29.71 -14.34
C GLN A 197 -0.74 -30.40 -13.58
N THR A 198 -0.80 -30.32 -12.24
CA THR A 198 -1.78 -31.08 -11.43
C THR A 198 -2.93 -30.22 -10.88
N VAL A 199 -2.68 -28.95 -10.52
CA VAL A 199 -3.76 -28.02 -10.10
C VAL A 199 -4.42 -27.34 -11.30
N ASN A 200 -3.73 -27.30 -12.44
CA ASN A 200 -4.19 -26.70 -13.70
C ASN A 200 -4.64 -27.71 -14.76
N GLN A 201 -5.14 -28.90 -14.38
CA GLN A 201 -5.82 -29.80 -15.34
C GLN A 201 -7.20 -29.28 -15.80
N GLY A 202 -7.37 -27.97 -15.99
CA GLY A 202 -8.62 -27.38 -16.46
C GLY A 202 -9.80 -27.48 -15.46
N LEU A 203 -9.54 -27.80 -14.19
CA LEU A 203 -10.58 -27.94 -13.15
C LEU A 203 -10.76 -26.68 -12.28
N VAL A 204 -10.27 -25.53 -12.74
CA VAL A 204 -10.44 -24.25 -12.04
C VAL A 204 -11.42 -23.40 -12.81
N ASP A 205 -12.45 -22.88 -12.14
CA ASP A 205 -13.37 -21.94 -12.77
C ASP A 205 -12.57 -20.71 -13.26
N SER A 206 -12.79 -20.33 -14.53
CA SER A 206 -12.06 -19.24 -15.18
C SER A 206 -12.38 -17.87 -14.59
N LYS A 207 -13.48 -17.77 -13.84
CA LYS A 207 -13.93 -16.57 -13.13
C LYS A 207 -14.20 -16.94 -11.67
N SER A 208 -13.72 -16.11 -10.75
CA SER A 208 -14.10 -16.16 -9.33
C SER A 208 -14.96 -14.94 -9.01
N ALA A 209 -15.90 -15.11 -8.09
CA ALA A 209 -16.57 -13.96 -7.49
C ALA A 209 -15.54 -13.03 -6.85
N GLU A 210 -15.79 -11.73 -6.91
CA GLU A 210 -15.00 -10.72 -6.21
C GLU A 210 -15.45 -10.66 -4.75
N ALA A 211 -14.48 -10.72 -3.83
CA ALA A 211 -14.71 -10.58 -2.41
C ALA A 211 -14.80 -9.10 -2.02
N LYS A 212 -15.61 -8.79 -1.02
CA LYS A 212 -15.61 -7.46 -0.41
C LYS A 212 -14.26 -7.19 0.29
N ALA A 213 -13.64 -6.06 -0.08
CA ALA A 213 -12.40 -5.56 0.50
C ALA A 213 -12.48 -5.47 2.04
N ALA A 214 -11.46 -6.02 2.70
CA ALA A 214 -11.22 -5.78 4.12
C ALA A 214 -10.75 -4.33 4.34
N PRO A 215 -11.07 -3.72 5.50
CA PRO A 215 -10.64 -2.37 5.82
C PRO A 215 -9.11 -2.20 5.71
N ARG A 216 -8.68 -1.16 5.00
CA ARG A 216 -7.27 -0.80 4.83
C ARG A 216 -6.91 0.41 5.68
N ASN A 217 -5.63 0.50 6.05
CA ASN A 217 -5.08 1.68 6.72
C ASN A 217 -4.83 2.83 5.73
N SER A 218 -4.43 4.00 6.25
CA SER A 218 -4.15 5.20 5.44
C SER A 218 -3.07 5.01 4.37
N SER A 219 -2.17 4.04 4.57
CA SER A 219 -1.14 3.68 3.61
C SER A 219 -1.63 2.68 2.54
N GLY A 220 -2.91 2.32 2.56
CA GLY A 220 -3.51 1.32 1.68
C GLY A 220 -3.13 -0.12 2.02
N GLY A 221 -2.37 -0.34 3.10
CA GLY A 221 -1.99 -1.65 3.60
C GLY A 221 -2.94 -2.18 4.66
N PHE A 222 -2.53 -3.28 5.29
CA PHE A 222 -3.28 -3.92 6.37
C PHE A 222 -2.56 -3.79 7.71
N SER A 223 -3.26 -3.25 8.71
CA SER A 223 -2.76 -3.18 10.08
C SER A 223 -2.76 -4.54 10.75
N ALA A 224 -1.93 -4.74 11.77
CA ALA A 224 -2.04 -5.92 12.62
C ALA A 224 -3.39 -5.91 13.36
N GLU A 225 -4.06 -7.05 13.43
CA GLU A 225 -5.34 -7.21 14.11
C GLU A 225 -5.22 -8.26 15.22
N GLY A 226 -5.90 -8.00 16.33
CA GLY A 226 -6.03 -8.93 17.44
C GLY A 226 -7.28 -9.81 17.31
N CYS A 227 -7.24 -10.93 18.03
CA CYS A 227 -8.34 -11.87 18.24
C CYS A 227 -9.47 -11.16 19.01
N THR A 228 -10.49 -10.66 18.31
CA THR A 228 -11.47 -9.71 18.85
C THR A 228 -12.92 -10.04 18.51
N GLU A 229 -13.14 -10.87 17.49
CA GLU A 229 -14.47 -11.31 17.06
C GLU A 229 -14.67 -12.77 17.48
N ASP A 230 -15.90 -13.15 17.78
CA ASP A 230 -16.22 -14.55 18.07
C ASP A 230 -16.02 -15.43 16.82
N ASP A 231 -15.37 -16.59 16.97
CA ASP A 231 -15.19 -17.55 15.90
C ASP A 231 -16.48 -18.34 15.62
N PRO A 232 -17.12 -18.19 14.45
CA PRO A 232 -18.36 -18.89 14.13
C PRO A 232 -18.15 -20.37 13.77
N THR A 233 -16.91 -20.87 13.79
CA THR A 233 -16.55 -22.19 13.25
C THR A 233 -16.19 -23.21 14.32
N THR A 234 -15.32 -22.82 15.26
CA THR A 234 -14.77 -23.70 16.30
C THR A 234 -14.92 -23.14 17.72
N GLY A 235 -15.47 -21.93 17.86
CA GLY A 235 -15.47 -21.19 19.12
C GLY A 235 -14.10 -20.55 19.42
N GLY A 236 -14.04 -19.69 20.44
CA GLY A 236 -12.87 -18.83 20.67
C GLY A 236 -12.97 -17.54 19.87
N CYS A 237 -11.83 -16.96 19.46
CA CYS A 237 -11.82 -15.68 18.76
C CYS A 237 -11.05 -15.71 17.43
N ILE A 238 -11.42 -14.81 16.54
CA ILE A 238 -10.76 -14.51 15.28
C ILE A 238 -10.57 -13.00 15.11
N THR A 239 -9.74 -12.61 14.13
CA THR A 239 -9.62 -11.20 13.75
C THR A 239 -10.82 -10.78 12.90
N LYS A 240 -11.07 -9.46 12.83
CA LYS A 240 -12.09 -8.88 11.95
C LYS A 240 -11.88 -9.27 10.49
N ARG A 241 -10.63 -9.31 10.06
CA ARG A 241 -10.26 -9.72 8.70
C ARG A 241 -10.51 -11.20 8.45
N THR A 242 -10.18 -12.08 9.39
CA THR A 242 -10.50 -13.51 9.29
C THR A 242 -12.02 -13.69 9.19
N LEU A 243 -12.80 -12.96 9.99
CA LEU A 243 -14.27 -13.01 9.91
C LEU A 243 -14.80 -12.51 8.55
N ASN A 244 -14.24 -11.43 8.00
CA ASN A 244 -14.59 -10.95 6.66
C ASN A 244 -14.26 -12.01 5.58
N MET A 245 -13.06 -12.58 5.63
CA MET A 245 -12.61 -13.62 4.72
C MET A 245 -13.47 -14.88 4.81
N TYR A 246 -13.85 -15.30 6.01
CA TYR A 246 -14.81 -16.39 6.22
C TYR A 246 -16.16 -16.10 5.54
N LYS A 247 -16.75 -14.91 5.79
CA LYS A 247 -18.05 -14.51 5.24
C LYS A 247 -18.04 -14.45 3.72
N GLU A 248 -17.03 -13.81 3.12
CA GLU A 248 -16.94 -13.70 1.66
C GLU A 248 -16.65 -15.04 0.99
N THR A 249 -15.87 -15.92 1.63
CA THR A 249 -15.62 -17.28 1.14
C THR A 249 -16.91 -18.12 1.16
N LYS A 250 -17.71 -18.06 2.25
CA LYS A 250 -19.04 -18.70 2.32
C LYS A 250 -20.00 -18.13 1.28
N LYS A 251 -20.04 -16.81 1.12
CA LYS A 251 -20.85 -16.11 0.10
C LYS A 251 -20.50 -16.51 -1.33
N ALA A 252 -19.22 -16.81 -1.60
CA ALA A 252 -18.76 -17.34 -2.88
C ALA A 252 -19.16 -18.82 -3.13
N GLY A 253 -19.84 -19.47 -2.17
CA GLY A 253 -20.37 -20.83 -2.31
C GLY A 253 -19.54 -21.92 -1.61
N PHE A 254 -18.41 -21.58 -0.99
CA PHE A 254 -17.53 -22.54 -0.32
C PHE A 254 -18.02 -22.87 1.10
N ASN A 255 -19.08 -23.68 1.15
CA ASN A 255 -19.88 -23.92 2.36
C ASN A 255 -19.52 -25.18 3.15
N LEU A 256 -18.44 -25.88 2.82
CA LEU A 256 -17.98 -27.06 3.57
C LEU A 256 -17.46 -26.71 4.97
N PHE A 257 -17.15 -27.74 5.75
CA PHE A 257 -16.65 -27.60 7.12
C PHE A 257 -15.38 -26.75 7.14
N VAL A 258 -15.25 -25.91 8.16
CA VAL A 258 -14.09 -25.06 8.35
C VAL A 258 -13.83 -24.93 9.84
N GLY A 259 -12.55 -24.83 10.23
CA GLY A 259 -12.15 -24.51 11.58
C GLY A 259 -11.12 -23.39 11.56
N CYS A 260 -11.37 -22.31 12.30
CA CYS A 260 -10.55 -21.11 12.27
C CYS A 260 -9.67 -20.99 13.52
N HIS A 261 -10.27 -21.09 14.70
CA HIS A 261 -9.54 -20.95 15.95
C HIS A 261 -9.22 -22.30 16.60
N ARG A 262 -8.00 -22.45 17.11
CA ARG A 262 -7.64 -23.48 18.09
C ARG A 262 -6.54 -22.95 18.99
N THR A 263 -6.60 -23.29 20.27
CA THR A 263 -5.59 -22.89 21.27
C THR A 263 -4.31 -23.72 21.11
N GLY A 264 -3.15 -23.09 21.29
CA GLY A 264 -1.84 -23.76 21.32
C GLY A 264 -1.07 -23.74 19.99
N GLY A 265 0.26 -23.81 20.11
CA GLY A 265 1.20 -23.70 18.99
C GLY A 265 1.59 -22.24 18.64
N PRO A 266 2.71 -22.02 17.92
CA PRO A 266 3.22 -20.67 17.60
C PRO A 266 2.52 -20.01 16.39
N PHE A 267 1.63 -20.74 15.72
CA PHE A 267 1.13 -20.40 14.39
C PHE A 267 -0.10 -19.47 14.41
N GLU A 268 -0.83 -19.43 13.30
CA GLU A 268 -1.85 -18.41 13.01
C GLU A 268 -3.24 -18.69 13.60
N HIS A 269 -3.56 -19.96 13.87
CA HIS A 269 -4.85 -20.34 14.47
C HIS A 269 -5.08 -19.76 15.88
N PRO A 270 -4.13 -19.84 16.83
CA PRO A 270 -4.33 -19.27 18.17
C PRO A 270 -4.46 -17.75 18.16
N LYS A 271 -3.91 -17.09 17.13
CA LYS A 271 -4.02 -15.64 16.93
C LYS A 271 -5.35 -15.25 16.29
N GLY A 272 -6.17 -16.22 15.87
CA GLY A 272 -7.40 -15.95 15.15
C GLY A 272 -7.19 -15.48 13.70
N ARG A 273 -6.01 -15.77 13.13
CA ARG A 273 -5.56 -15.30 11.80
C ARG A 273 -5.54 -16.40 10.74
N ALA A 274 -6.14 -17.57 11.00
CA ALA A 274 -6.16 -18.67 10.04
C ALA A 274 -7.49 -19.41 10.02
N CYS A 275 -7.71 -20.16 8.94
CA CYS A 275 -8.80 -21.12 8.82
C CYS A 275 -8.41 -22.30 7.92
N ASP A 276 -8.83 -23.49 8.33
CA ASP A 276 -8.69 -24.75 7.60
C ASP A 276 -10.03 -25.11 6.96
N TRP A 277 -10.17 -24.94 5.65
CA TRP A 277 -11.36 -25.32 4.88
C TRP A 277 -11.30 -26.77 4.45
N SER A 278 -12.16 -27.59 5.03
CA SER A 278 -12.29 -29.00 4.69
C SER A 278 -12.82 -29.22 3.27
N LEU A 279 -12.54 -30.41 2.77
CA LEU A 279 -13.08 -30.96 1.52
C LEU A 279 -14.39 -31.73 1.72
N GLN A 280 -14.95 -31.71 2.93
CA GLN A 280 -16.18 -32.42 3.29
C GLN A 280 -17.06 -31.63 4.28
N LYS A 281 -18.29 -32.10 4.50
CA LYS A 281 -19.29 -31.39 5.32
C LYS A 281 -19.00 -31.39 6.82
N SER A 282 -18.15 -32.31 7.31
CA SER A 282 -17.73 -32.38 8.71
C SER A 282 -16.37 -33.06 8.81
N GLY A 283 -15.51 -32.59 9.72
CA GLY A 283 -14.16 -33.12 9.94
C GLY A 283 -13.23 -32.96 8.73
N PHE A 284 -12.10 -33.65 8.76
CA PHE A 284 -11.05 -33.58 7.73
C PHE A 284 -10.69 -34.98 7.22
N SER A 285 -10.43 -35.09 5.91
CA SER A 285 -10.08 -36.34 5.25
C SER A 285 -9.37 -36.05 3.93
N SER A 286 -8.19 -36.65 3.75
CA SER A 286 -7.35 -36.44 2.57
C SER A 286 -8.10 -36.73 1.28
N ALA A 287 -7.83 -35.90 0.27
CA ALA A 287 -8.19 -36.19 -1.10
C ALA A 287 -7.06 -36.96 -1.77
N SER A 288 -7.41 -38.06 -2.44
CA SER A 288 -6.53 -38.64 -3.46
C SER A 288 -6.54 -37.75 -4.70
N LEU A 289 -5.46 -37.73 -5.49
CA LEU A 289 -5.45 -37.10 -6.82
C LEU A 289 -6.56 -37.63 -7.75
N SER A 290 -7.03 -38.86 -7.53
CA SER A 290 -8.14 -39.44 -8.27
C SER A 290 -9.53 -38.98 -7.80
N ASP A 291 -9.64 -38.30 -6.65
CA ASP A 291 -10.89 -37.74 -6.15
C ASP A 291 -11.19 -36.39 -6.82
N THR A 292 -11.67 -36.47 -8.06
CA THR A 292 -11.92 -35.30 -8.92
C THR A 292 -12.87 -34.28 -8.28
N LYS A 293 -13.81 -34.69 -7.43
CA LYS A 293 -14.76 -33.79 -6.78
C LYS A 293 -14.07 -32.98 -5.68
N LYS A 294 -13.35 -33.64 -4.77
CA LYS A 294 -12.61 -32.95 -3.70
C LYS A 294 -11.50 -32.07 -4.28
N MET A 295 -10.76 -32.58 -5.27
CA MET A 295 -9.72 -31.81 -5.95
C MET A 295 -10.28 -30.58 -6.66
N LYS A 296 -11.40 -30.70 -7.38
CA LYS A 296 -12.05 -29.55 -8.00
C LYS A 296 -12.49 -28.51 -6.97
N TYR A 297 -13.11 -28.94 -5.87
CA TYR A 297 -13.52 -28.02 -4.80
C TYR A 297 -12.32 -27.29 -4.20
N GLY A 298 -11.28 -28.02 -3.79
CA GLY A 298 -10.05 -27.45 -3.22
C GLY A 298 -9.38 -26.47 -4.19
N ASN A 299 -9.21 -26.86 -5.45
CA ASN A 299 -8.63 -26.00 -6.49
C ASN A 299 -9.44 -24.71 -6.70
N ASN A 300 -10.77 -24.80 -6.75
CA ASN A 300 -11.64 -23.64 -6.91
C ASN A 300 -11.59 -22.69 -5.69
N LEU A 301 -11.57 -23.25 -4.48
CA LEU A 301 -11.46 -22.49 -3.25
C LEU A 301 -10.10 -21.77 -3.18
N THR A 302 -9.02 -22.49 -3.42
CA THR A 302 -7.67 -21.93 -3.48
C THR A 302 -7.58 -20.83 -4.53
N ALA A 303 -8.16 -21.03 -5.72
CA ALA A 303 -8.17 -20.01 -6.77
C ALA A 303 -8.96 -18.76 -6.36
N PHE A 304 -10.11 -18.92 -5.70
CA PHE A 304 -10.87 -17.79 -5.15
C PHE A 304 -10.05 -17.00 -4.14
N LEU A 305 -9.41 -17.68 -3.18
CA LEU A 305 -8.60 -17.05 -2.15
C LEU A 305 -7.40 -16.31 -2.76
N VAL A 306 -6.65 -16.96 -3.65
CA VAL A 306 -5.48 -16.35 -4.32
C VAL A 306 -5.88 -15.14 -5.18
N ARG A 307 -6.98 -15.22 -5.95
CA ARG A 307 -7.45 -14.10 -6.78
C ARG A 307 -7.94 -12.91 -5.94
N ASN A 308 -8.52 -13.19 -4.77
CA ASN A 308 -9.02 -12.17 -3.85
C ASN A 308 -8.04 -11.84 -2.72
N ALA A 309 -6.79 -12.30 -2.79
CA ALA A 309 -5.83 -12.20 -1.69
C ALA A 309 -5.54 -10.76 -1.26
N ASP A 310 -5.51 -9.84 -2.21
CA ASP A 310 -5.34 -8.42 -1.93
C ASP A 310 -6.57 -7.84 -1.22
N GLU A 311 -7.78 -8.11 -1.72
CA GLU A 311 -9.02 -7.64 -1.11
C GLU A 311 -9.22 -8.20 0.30
N LEU A 312 -8.86 -9.47 0.51
CA LEU A 312 -9.04 -10.16 1.78
C LEU A 312 -7.90 -9.91 2.77
N GLY A 313 -6.73 -9.45 2.31
CA GLY A 313 -5.52 -9.30 3.11
C GLY A 313 -4.91 -10.63 3.55
N ILE A 314 -4.80 -11.56 2.62
CA ILE A 314 -4.23 -12.90 2.82
C ILE A 314 -2.70 -12.83 2.93
N TYR A 315 -2.16 -13.51 3.93
CA TYR A 315 -0.73 -13.72 4.10
C TYR A 315 -0.22 -14.89 3.26
N TYR A 316 -0.84 -16.05 3.36
CA TYR A 316 -0.53 -17.22 2.52
C TYR A 316 -1.71 -18.18 2.41
N VAL A 317 -1.67 -19.04 1.38
CA VAL A 317 -2.61 -20.16 1.18
C VAL A 317 -1.80 -21.44 1.03
N ILE A 318 -2.19 -22.52 1.72
CA ILE A 318 -1.60 -23.86 1.54
C ILE A 318 -2.67 -24.79 1.00
N TRP A 319 -2.33 -25.51 -0.06
CA TRP A 319 -3.17 -26.56 -0.62
C TRP A 319 -2.31 -27.64 -1.25
N TYR A 320 -2.59 -28.89 -0.88
CA TYR A 320 -2.00 -30.08 -1.48
C TYR A 320 -0.47 -30.03 -1.59
N LYS A 321 0.20 -29.88 -0.43
CA LYS A 321 1.67 -29.79 -0.33
C LYS A 321 2.30 -28.60 -1.09
N GLN A 322 1.54 -27.54 -1.34
CA GLN A 322 2.05 -26.28 -1.88
C GLN A 322 1.60 -25.10 -1.03
N ILE A 323 2.43 -24.07 -0.99
CA ILE A 323 2.15 -22.79 -0.34
C ILE A 323 2.26 -21.64 -1.34
N TRP A 324 1.32 -20.71 -1.29
CA TRP A 324 1.29 -19.50 -2.08
C TRP A 324 1.43 -18.27 -1.20
N PHE A 325 2.25 -17.30 -1.62
CA PHE A 325 2.32 -15.98 -1.00
C PHE A 325 2.07 -14.87 -2.03
N PRO A 326 1.51 -13.71 -1.64
CA PRO A 326 1.29 -12.57 -2.54
C PRO A 326 2.53 -12.08 -3.27
N ALA A 327 3.68 -12.04 -2.58
CA ALA A 327 4.93 -11.53 -3.16
C ALA A 327 5.69 -12.58 -3.99
N SER A 328 5.52 -13.87 -3.70
CA SER A 328 6.38 -14.94 -4.24
C SER A 328 5.68 -16.00 -5.07
N GLY A 329 4.36 -16.08 -5.06
CA GLY A 329 3.64 -17.14 -5.77
C GLY A 329 3.79 -18.51 -5.10
N TRP A 330 3.63 -19.57 -5.90
CA TRP A 330 3.55 -20.97 -5.45
C TRP A 330 4.92 -21.60 -5.21
N LYS A 331 5.09 -22.25 -4.05
CA LYS A 331 6.26 -23.01 -3.64
C LYS A 331 5.85 -24.39 -3.12
N SER A 332 6.75 -25.36 -3.18
CA SER A 332 6.60 -26.63 -2.46
C SER A 332 6.52 -26.39 -0.96
N TYR A 333 5.67 -27.16 -0.28
CA TYR A 333 5.46 -27.08 1.16
C TYR A 333 5.81 -28.42 1.82
N HIS A 334 6.63 -28.35 2.87
CA HIS A 334 7.16 -29.50 3.62
C HIS A 334 6.95 -29.36 5.13
N GLY A 335 5.87 -28.69 5.55
CA GLY A 335 5.53 -28.56 6.97
C GLY A 335 4.89 -29.82 7.56
N VAL A 336 4.57 -29.73 8.85
CA VAL A 336 4.07 -30.85 9.67
C VAL A 336 2.77 -31.50 9.17
N SER A 337 1.87 -30.72 8.57
CA SER A 337 0.64 -31.20 7.92
C SER A 337 0.83 -31.11 6.42
N ASP A 338 0.46 -32.13 5.65
CA ASP A 338 0.65 -32.10 4.21
C ASP A 338 -0.47 -31.38 3.44
N HIS A 339 -1.51 -30.91 4.15
CA HIS A 339 -2.64 -30.15 3.62
C HIS A 339 -3.33 -30.82 2.42
N THR A 340 -3.40 -32.16 2.44
CA THR A 340 -4.12 -32.95 1.43
C THR A 340 -5.62 -33.08 1.73
N ASP A 341 -6.05 -32.69 2.92
CA ASP A 341 -7.41 -32.84 3.46
C ASP A 341 -8.16 -31.51 3.65
N HIS A 342 -7.48 -30.37 3.47
CA HIS A 342 -8.06 -29.03 3.56
C HIS A 342 -7.23 -27.98 2.80
N VAL A 343 -7.89 -26.87 2.48
CA VAL A 343 -7.22 -25.62 2.07
C VAL A 343 -7.00 -24.77 3.32
N HIS A 344 -5.75 -24.50 3.65
CA HIS A 344 -5.41 -23.60 4.75
C HIS A 344 -5.16 -22.19 4.20
N VAL A 345 -5.62 -21.18 4.93
CA VAL A 345 -5.31 -19.78 4.64
C VAL A 345 -4.98 -19.04 5.93
N SER A 346 -3.98 -18.18 5.84
CA SER A 346 -3.57 -17.29 6.91
C SER A 346 -3.68 -15.84 6.47
N MET A 347 -3.97 -14.95 7.42
CA MET A 347 -4.22 -13.53 7.21
C MET A 347 -3.02 -12.69 7.64
N LEU A 348 -2.82 -11.55 6.95
CA LEU A 348 -1.94 -10.49 7.44
C LEU A 348 -2.55 -9.84 8.69
#